data_AF-A0A0F7FBN0-F1
#
_entry.id   AF-A0A0F7FBN0-F1
#
_cell.length_a   1.000
_cell.length_b   1.000
_cell.length_c   1.000
_cell.angle_alpha   90.00
_cell.angle_beta   90.00
_cell.angle_gamma   90.00
#
_symmetry.space_group_name_H-M   'P 1'
#
loop_
_entity.id
_entity.type
_entity.pdbx_description
1 polymer ?
#
loop_
_entity_poly.entity_id
_entity_poly.type
_entity_poly.pdbx_seq_one_letter_code
_entity_poly.pdbx_strand_id
1 'polypeptide(L)' 'MQIIHKLTVLSIPNRVFEVGTEVDGREVIEIRQYAELPYTEFCITDENGDLIASVENAPVIVDWKQIVEHGDPPEMQK' A
#
# COMPACT_ATOMS: atom_id res chain seq x y z
N MET A 1 6.17 11.85 -3.87
CA MET A 1 5.98 10.44 -4.27
C MET A 1 4.50 10.08 -4.24
N GLN A 2 4.01 9.25 -5.17
CA GLN A 2 2.64 8.69 -5.11
C GLN A 2 2.71 7.25 -4.62
N ILE A 3 1.85 6.89 -3.67
CA ILE A 3 1.73 5.52 -3.15
C ILE A 3 0.29 5.05 -3.23
N ILE A 4 0.07 3.73 -3.28
CA ILE A 4 -1.24 3.15 -2.98
C ILE A 4 -1.40 3.21 -1.46
N HIS A 5 -2.29 4.07 -0.99
CA HIS A 5 -2.55 4.21 0.44
C HIS A 5 -3.54 3.16 0.93
N LYS A 6 -4.52 2.82 0.09
CA LYS A 6 -5.56 1.86 0.41
C LYS A 6 -5.98 1.06 -0.81
N LEU A 7 -6.21 -0.23 -0.59
CA LEU A 7 -6.70 -1.20 -1.55
C LEU A 7 -7.97 -1.84 -1.00
N THR A 8 -9.10 -1.61 -1.66
CA THR A 8 -10.36 -2.29 -1.34
C THR A 8 -10.60 -3.40 -2.36
N VAL A 9 -10.54 -4.64 -1.90
CA VAL A 9 -10.90 -5.83 -2.70
C VAL A 9 -12.41 -6.01 -2.63
N LEU A 10 -13.06 -5.99 -3.80
CA LEU A 10 -14.50 -6.15 -3.89
C LEU A 10 -14.87 -7.63 -3.72
N SER A 11 -15.37 -7.97 -2.54
CA SER A 11 -15.73 -9.34 -2.11
C SER A 11 -16.88 -9.31 -1.10
N ILE A 12 -17.35 -10.47 -0.62
CA ILE A 12 -18.39 -10.54 0.42
C ILE A 12 -17.86 -11.33 1.63
N PRO A 13 -17.50 -10.67 2.75
CA PRO A 13 -17.38 -9.22 2.92
C PRO A 13 -16.20 -8.64 2.12
N ASN A 14 -16.18 -7.33 1.88
CA ASN A 14 -15.02 -6.65 1.28
C ASN A 14 -13.79 -6.83 2.18
N ARG A 15 -12.62 -7.01 1.55
CA ARG A 15 -11.32 -6.97 2.25
C ARG A 15 -10.65 -5.64 1.98
N VAL A 16 -10.12 -5.00 3.03
CA VAL A 16 -9.47 -3.69 2.94
C VAL A 16 -8.06 -3.80 3.49
N PHE A 17 -7.11 -3.24 2.75
CA PHE A 17 -5.73 -3.06 3.18
C PHE A 17 -5.40 -1.57 3.14
N GLU A 18 -4.86 -1.03 4.21
CA GLU A 18 -4.53 0.41 4.33
C GLU A 18 -3.17 0.57 5.01
N VAL A 19 -2.29 1.38 4.42
CA VAL A 19 -0.94 1.61 4.95
C VAL A 19 -1.02 2.23 6.35
N GLY A 20 -0.29 1.65 7.31
CA GLY A 20 -0.30 2.01 8.73
C GLY A 20 -1.42 1.34 9.55
N THR A 21 -2.12 0.35 8.97
CA THR A 21 -3.10 -0.47 9.70
C THR A 21 -2.58 -1.88 9.92
N GLU A 22 -3.13 -2.58 10.92
CA GLU A 22 -2.76 -3.96 11.25
C GLU A 22 -3.70 -4.96 10.57
N VAL A 23 -3.12 -5.98 9.93
CA VAL A 23 -3.82 -7.12 9.35
C VAL A 23 -3.15 -8.40 9.85
N ASP A 24 -3.92 -9.29 10.48
CA ASP A 24 -3.43 -10.57 11.02
C ASP A 24 -2.20 -10.43 11.94
N GLY A 25 -2.15 -9.36 12.75
CA GLY A 25 -1.04 -9.08 13.68
C GLY A 25 0.19 -8.44 13.04
N ARG A 26 0.12 -8.03 11.76
CA ARG A 26 1.22 -7.43 11.01
C ARG A 26 0.82 -6.06 10.46
N GLU A 27 1.70 -5.08 10.60
CA GLU A 27 1.44 -3.73 10.09
C GLU A 27 1.63 -3.69 8.58
N VAL A 28 0.66 -3.11 7.86
CA VAL A 28 0.76 -2.90 6.42
C VAL A 28 1.66 -1.68 6.17
N ILE A 29 2.85 -1.92 5.61
CA ILE A 29 3.82 -0.86 5.32
C ILE A 29 3.77 -0.43 3.87
N GLU A 30 3.60 -1.38 2.95
CA GLU A 30 3.55 -1.09 1.51
C GLU A 30 2.43 -1.87 0.83
N ILE A 31 1.77 -1.21 -0.13
CA ILE A 31 0.89 -1.82 -1.11
C ILE A 31 1.46 -1.48 -2.49
N ARG A 32 1.85 -2.51 -3.26
CA ARG A 32 2.47 -2.34 -4.57
C ARG A 32 1.73 -3.15 -5.63
N GLN A 33 1.46 -2.53 -6.78
CA GLN A 33 0.98 -3.23 -7.97
C GLN A 33 2.16 -3.81 -8.74
N TYR A 34 2.16 -5.13 -8.95
CA TYR A 34 3.24 -5.85 -9.64
C TYR A 34 2.91 -6.16 -11.11
N ALA A 35 1.63 -6.34 -11.43
CA ALA A 35 1.17 -6.61 -12.79
C ALA A 35 -0.12 -5.85 -13.08
N GLU A 36 -0.27 -5.39 -14.32
CA GLU A 36 -1.42 -4.61 -14.77
C GLU A 36 -2.24 -5.36 -15.84
N LEU A 37 -1.61 -6.06 -16.79
CA LEU A 37 -2.30 -6.86 -17.82
C LEU A 37 -1.47 -8.08 -18.27
N PRO A 38 -2.11 -9.21 -18.64
CA PRO A 38 -3.55 -9.48 -18.59
C PRO A 38 -4.06 -9.85 -17.18
N TYR A 39 -3.15 -9.93 -16.21
CA TYR A 39 -3.43 -10.25 -14.82
C TYR A 39 -3.09 -9.05 -13.95
N THR A 40 -3.92 -8.78 -12.96
CA THR A 40 -3.67 -7.74 -11.95
C THR A 40 -3.17 -8.42 -10.68
N GLU A 41 -2.08 -7.91 -10.12
CA GLU A 41 -1.50 -8.41 -8.87
C GLU A 41 -1.09 -7.25 -7.97
N PHE A 42 -1.55 -7.30 -6.72
CA PHE A 42 -1.14 -6.39 -5.66
C PHE A 42 -0.52 -7.18 -4.51
N CYS A 43 0.66 -6.75 -4.08
CA CYS A 43 1.33 -7.30 -2.90
C CYS A 43 1.21 -6.32 -1.74
N ILE A 44 0.86 -6.85 -0.58
CA ILE A 44 0.76 -6.14 0.69
C ILE A 44 1.88 -6.69 1.58
N THR A 45 2.80 -5.84 2.03
CA THR A 45 3.99 -6.26 2.79
C THR A 45 4.15 -5.48 4.10
N ASP A 46 4.85 -6.09 5.05
CA ASP A 46 5.18 -5.50 6.35
C ASP A 46 6.52 -4.76 6.35
N GLU A 47 7.01 -4.37 7.52
CA GLU A 47 8.24 -3.61 7.72
C GLU A 47 9.52 -4.37 7.35
N ASN A 48 9.46 -5.70 7.33
CA ASN A 48 10.57 -6.57 6.93
C ASN A 48 10.54 -6.84 5.42
N GLY A 49 9.52 -6.36 4.72
CA GLY A 49 9.25 -6.69 3.31
C GLY A 49 8.62 -8.06 3.13
N ASP A 50 8.18 -8.70 4.21
CA ASP A 50 7.54 -10.01 4.15
C ASP A 50 6.09 -9.86 3.67
N LEU A 51 5.64 -10.79 2.83
CA LEU A 51 4.28 -10.77 2.26
C LEU A 51 3.23 -11.00 3.36
N ILE A 52 2.30 -10.05 3.52
CA ILE A 52 1.08 -10.20 4.33
C ILE A 52 -0.01 -10.89 3.49
N ALA A 53 -0.25 -10.38 2.27
CA ALA A 53 -1.22 -10.95 1.35
C ALA A 53 -0.88 -10.57 -0.10
N SER A 54 -1.30 -11.42 -1.05
CA SER A 54 -1.43 -11.06 -2.46
C SER A 54 -2.91 -10.97 -2.85
N VAL A 55 -3.23 -10.04 -3.75
CA VAL A 55 -4.55 -9.91 -4.38
C VAL A 55 -4.34 -10.07 -5.88
N GLU A 56 -4.77 -11.20 -6.41
CA GLU A 56 -4.59 -11.58 -7.80
C GLU A 56 -5.94 -11.68 -8.51
N ASN A 57 -6.05 -11.05 -9.68
CA ASN A 57 -7.20 -11.18 -10.58
C ASN A 57 -8.55 -10.85 -9.93
N ALA A 58 -8.56 -9.91 -8.98
CA ALA A 58 -9.75 -9.48 -8.28
C ALA A 58 -10.15 -8.04 -8.65
N PRO A 59 -11.45 -7.72 -8.70
CA PRO A 59 -11.88 -6.33 -8.82
C PRO A 59 -11.50 -5.54 -7.57
N VAL A 60 -10.81 -4.41 -7.77
CA VAL A 60 -10.30 -3.56 -6.69
C VAL A 60 -10.64 -2.09 -6.89
N ILE A 61 -10.74 -1.34 -5.79
CA ILE A 61 -10.68 0.12 -5.76
C ILE A 61 -9.31 0.49 -5.18
N VAL A 62 -8.56 1.33 -5.90
CA VAL A 62 -7.22 1.79 -5.51
C VAL A 62 -7.27 3.27 -5.13
N ASP A 63 -6.98 3.58 -3.87
CA ASP A 63 -6.87 4.94 -3.37
C ASP A 63 -5.40 5.36 -3.31
N TRP A 64 -5.03 6.32 -4.16
CA TRP A 64 -3.68 6.87 -4.23
C TRP A 64 -3.52 8.05 -3.28
N LYS A 65 -2.33 8.18 -2.66
CA LYS A 65 -1.96 9.34 -1.85
C LYS A 65 -0.63 9.91 -2.30
N GLN A 66 -0.57 11.23 -2.40
CA GLN A 66 0.67 11.95 -2.63
C GLN A 66 1.35 12.23 -1.28
N ILE A 67 2.55 11.71 -1.12
CA ILE A 67 3.46 12.05 -0.02
C ILE A 67 4.39 13.15 -0.52
N VAL A 68 4.44 14.26 0.21
CA VAL A 68 5.37 15.36 -0.02
C VAL A 68 6.51 15.20 0.97
N GLU A 69 7.74 15.07 0.47
CA GLU A 69 8.92 15.18 1.31
C GLU A 69 9.15 16.66 1.58
N HIS A 70 9.08 17.07 2.84
CA HIS A 70 9.58 18.39 3.23
C HIS A 70 11.10 18.31 3.25
N GLY A 71 11.76 19.05 2.35
CA GLY A 71 13.22 19.17 2.33
C GLY A 71 13.75 19.67 3.67
N ASP A 72 15.03 19.39 3.93
CA ASP A 72 15.70 19.60 5.20
C ASP A 72 15.36 20.95 5.87
N PRO A 73 15.17 20.98 7.20
CA PRO A 73 15.02 22.24 7.91
C PRO A 73 16.24 23.14 7.61
N PRO A 74 16.05 24.46 7.41
CA PRO A 74 17.14 25.35 7.02
C PRO A 74 18.30 25.25 8.01
N GLU A 75 19.52 25.05 7.50
CA GLU A 75 20.74 25.12 8.30
C GLU A 75 20.77 26.49 9.01
N MET A 76 20.70 26.48 10.34
CA MET A 76 20.97 27.67 11.12
C MET A 76 22.47 28.00 10.97
N GLN A 77 22.80 28.99 10.13
CA GLN A 77 24.13 29.58 10.09
C GLN A 77 24.44 30.19 11.47
N LYS A 78 25.46 29.65 12.13
CA LYS A 78 26.04 30.20 13.37
C LYS A 78 26.95 31.38 13.07
#